data_AF-A0A2S0VWW7-F1
#
_entry.id   AF-A0A2S0VWW7-F1
#
_cell.length_a   1.000
_cell.length_b   1.000
_cell.length_c   1.000
_cell.angle_alpha   90.00
_cell.angle_beta   90.00
_cell.angle_gamma   90.00
#
_symmetry.space_group_name_H-M   'P 1'
#
loop_
_entity.id
_entity.type
_entity.pdbx_description
1 polymer ?
#
loop_
_entity_poly.entity_id
_entity_poly.type
_entity_poly.pdbx_seq_one_letter_code
_entity_poly.pdbx_strand_id
1 'polypeptide(L)'
;MHLFQFQFKAMGSPCSLHFYAANQSLAQTAARHAQQEVARLESKYSRYRSSSLLSNINLSAGKKAVAIDNETAALLAYAEQAYQISDGLFDITTGVLRNAWNFKSKTIPNDETILQWLDLVGWQDVEWQQSQIYLPKAGMEIDFGGIVKEYASDAVVALLKQHQIQFGLVDMGGDIHVVGPHPNGDAWLVGVQNPASNAKDNNPSPVANIPMTHGGLASSGDYQRYIELQGKKYSHVLNPRTGWPVSGLAAVSVWSEQCVMAGTLATITMLKEEAGVSWLQELAVPFVAVDLQGRINRAV
;
A
#
# COMPACT_ATOMS: atom_id res chain seq x y z
N MET A 1 -18.86 7.51 -26.46
CA MET A 1 -18.29 7.55 -25.11
C MET A 1 -17.06 8.44 -25.13
N HIS A 2 -16.83 9.21 -24.07
CA HIS A 2 -15.67 10.09 -23.94
C HIS A 2 -14.86 9.72 -22.71
N LEU A 3 -13.54 9.91 -22.76
CA LEU A 3 -12.67 9.78 -21.60
C LEU A 3 -12.87 10.99 -20.68
N PHE A 4 -13.22 10.73 -19.44
CA PHE A 4 -13.29 11.73 -18.37
C PHE A 4 -12.15 11.52 -17.39
N GLN A 5 -11.66 12.62 -16.83
CA GLN A 5 -10.58 12.64 -15.86
C GLN A 5 -11.02 13.42 -14.62
N PHE A 6 -10.83 12.83 -13.45
CA PHE A 6 -11.13 13.45 -12.16
C PHE A 6 -9.92 13.32 -11.27
N GLN A 7 -9.44 14.44 -10.73
CA GLN A 7 -8.32 14.48 -9.80
C GLN A 7 -8.81 14.90 -8.41
N PHE A 8 -8.24 14.30 -7.38
CA PHE A 8 -8.55 14.60 -5.98
C PHE A 8 -7.36 14.24 -5.09
N LYS A 9 -7.47 14.56 -3.80
CA LYS A 9 -6.48 14.18 -2.79
C LYS A 9 -7.15 13.34 -1.73
N ALA A 10 -6.54 12.22 -1.40
CA ALA A 10 -6.99 11.33 -0.33
C ALA A 10 -5.81 10.46 0.12
N MET A 11 -5.88 9.92 1.34
CA MET A 11 -4.90 8.96 1.87
C MET A 11 -3.45 9.47 1.85
N GLY A 12 -3.28 10.79 1.92
CA GLY A 12 -1.97 11.45 1.88
C GLY A 12 -1.32 11.53 0.50
N SER A 13 -2.03 11.24 -0.59
CA SER A 13 -1.51 11.27 -1.97
C SER A 13 -2.47 11.95 -2.97
N PRO A 14 -1.96 12.47 -4.10
CA PRO A 14 -2.81 12.78 -5.25
C PRO A 14 -3.41 11.47 -5.79
N CYS A 15 -4.69 11.50 -6.15
CA CYS A 15 -5.41 10.38 -6.75
C CYS A 15 -6.10 10.86 -8.03
N SER A 16 -6.29 9.94 -8.98
CA SER A 16 -7.01 10.24 -10.22
C SER A 16 -7.88 9.09 -10.72
N LEU A 17 -8.99 9.44 -11.37
CA LEU A 17 -9.91 8.51 -12.02
C LEU A 17 -9.97 8.84 -13.50
N HIS A 18 -9.60 7.90 -14.36
CA HIS A 18 -9.62 8.05 -15.81
C HIS A 18 -10.54 7.00 -16.39
N PHE A 19 -11.75 7.36 -16.85
CA PHE A 19 -12.68 6.36 -17.36
C PHE A 19 -13.60 6.89 -18.45
N TYR A 20 -14.10 5.98 -19.28
CA TYR A 20 -15.03 6.32 -20.34
C TYR A 20 -16.47 6.25 -19.85
N ALA A 21 -17.27 7.27 -20.18
CA ALA A 21 -18.69 7.30 -19.87
C ALA A 21 -19.51 7.75 -21.09
N ALA A 22 -20.81 7.44 -21.05
CA ALA A 22 -21.76 7.82 -22.09
C ALA A 22 -22.01 9.33 -22.13
N ASN A 23 -22.04 9.98 -20.96
CA ASN A 23 -22.25 11.42 -20.81
C ASN A 23 -21.61 11.95 -19.52
N GLN A 24 -21.54 13.28 -19.40
CA GLN A 24 -20.92 13.97 -18.27
C GLN A 24 -21.65 13.74 -16.94
N SER A 25 -22.98 13.61 -16.95
CA SER A 25 -23.77 13.41 -15.73
C SER A 25 -23.48 12.07 -15.06
N LEU A 26 -23.40 10.99 -15.86
CA LEU A 26 -22.98 9.68 -15.39
C LEU A 26 -21.55 9.73 -14.85
N ALA A 27 -20.63 10.37 -15.58
CA ALA A 27 -19.24 10.47 -15.17
C ALA A 27 -19.09 11.20 -13.82
N GLN A 28 -19.76 12.33 -13.64
CA GLN A 28 -19.73 13.10 -12.40
C GLN A 28 -20.34 12.33 -11.22
N THR A 29 -21.42 11.58 -11.46
CA THR A 29 -22.06 10.77 -10.42
C THR A 29 -21.14 9.64 -9.97
N ALA A 30 -20.59 8.87 -10.90
CA ALA A 30 -19.68 7.77 -10.60
C ALA A 30 -18.39 8.26 -9.92
N ALA A 31 -17.80 9.35 -10.40
CA ALA A 31 -16.62 9.94 -9.78
C ALA A 31 -16.89 10.43 -8.35
N ARG A 32 -18.05 11.03 -8.09
CA ARG A 32 -18.44 11.47 -6.74
C ARG A 32 -18.57 10.28 -5.79
N HIS A 33 -19.23 9.20 -6.21
CA HIS A 33 -19.37 8.00 -5.39
C HIS A 33 -18.01 7.33 -5.12
N ALA A 34 -17.14 7.25 -6.12
CA ALA A 34 -15.77 6.77 -5.95
C ALA A 34 -14.99 7.61 -4.92
N GLN A 35 -15.03 8.93 -5.02
CA GLN A 35 -14.38 9.84 -4.07
C GLN A 35 -14.94 9.70 -2.64
N GLN A 36 -16.27 9.55 -2.52
CA GLN A 36 -16.92 9.30 -1.23
C GLN A 36 -16.48 7.99 -0.61
N GLU A 37 -16.31 6.94 -1.41
CA GLU A 37 -15.87 5.64 -0.94
C GLU A 37 -14.42 5.69 -0.42
N VAL A 38 -13.52 6.32 -1.17
CA VAL A 38 -12.14 6.56 -0.69
C VAL A 38 -12.15 7.37 0.61
N ALA A 39 -12.97 8.42 0.69
CA ALA A 39 -13.07 9.25 1.89
C ALA A 39 -13.63 8.47 3.09
N ARG A 40 -14.57 7.54 2.88
CA ARG A 40 -15.11 6.64 3.91
C ARG A 40 -14.01 5.74 4.46
N LEU A 41 -13.25 5.09 3.59
CA LEU A 41 -12.13 4.22 3.96
C LEU A 41 -11.03 4.99 4.69
N GLU A 42 -10.63 6.16 4.18
CA GLU A 42 -9.67 7.03 4.85
C GLU A 42 -10.18 7.46 6.24
N SER A 43 -11.46 7.82 6.36
CA SER A 43 -12.04 8.21 7.64
C SER A 43 -12.03 7.08 8.67
N LYS A 44 -12.18 5.84 8.21
CA LYS A 44 -12.27 4.66 9.06
C LYS A 44 -10.91 4.12 9.47
N TYR A 45 -9.92 4.16 8.57
CA TYR A 45 -8.63 3.49 8.76
C TYR A 45 -7.42 4.43 8.82
N SER A 46 -7.60 5.76 8.80
CA SER A 46 -6.47 6.69 8.93
C SER A 46 -6.02 6.82 10.38
N ARG A 47 -4.77 6.42 10.65
CA ARG A 47 -4.09 6.66 11.93
C ARG A 47 -3.95 8.14 12.30
N TYR A 48 -4.06 9.04 11.33
CA TYR A 48 -3.98 10.49 11.55
C TYR A 48 -5.30 11.12 12.01
N ARG A 49 -6.40 10.35 12.00
CA ARG A 49 -7.72 10.81 12.45
C ARG A 49 -8.06 10.15 13.77
N SER A 50 -8.04 10.93 14.85
CA SER A 50 -8.33 10.45 16.21
C SER A 50 -9.72 9.83 16.37
N SER A 51 -10.68 10.21 15.52
CA SER A 51 -12.03 9.65 15.47
C SER A 51 -12.18 8.39 14.62
N SER A 52 -11.10 7.90 13.99
CA SER A 52 -11.15 6.70 13.15
C SER A 52 -11.33 5.43 13.98
N LEU A 53 -11.85 4.38 13.35
CA LEU A 53 -11.93 3.05 13.97
C LEU A 53 -10.53 2.55 14.33
N LEU A 54 -9.55 2.73 13.43
CA LEU A 54 -8.17 2.35 13.67
C LEU A 54 -7.58 3.02 14.92
N SER A 55 -7.75 4.34 15.05
CA SER A 55 -7.28 5.07 16.23
C SER A 55 -7.99 4.62 17.51
N ASN A 56 -9.28 4.30 17.44
CA ASN A 56 -10.01 3.77 18.58
C ASN A 56 -9.52 2.37 19.02
N ILE A 57 -9.19 1.50 18.06
CA ILE A 57 -8.56 0.18 18.33
C ILE A 57 -7.23 0.39 19.06
N ASN A 58 -6.35 1.22 18.49
CA ASN A 58 -5.02 1.48 19.05
C ASN A 58 -5.07 2.14 20.44
N LEU A 59 -5.97 3.11 20.65
CA LEU A 59 -6.15 3.76 21.96
C LEU A 59 -6.75 2.83 23.03
N SER A 60 -7.40 1.73 22.61
CA SER A 60 -7.99 0.71 23.48
C SER A 60 -7.05 -0.44 23.81
N ALA A 61 -5.82 -0.44 23.26
CA ALA A 61 -4.81 -1.44 23.54
C ALA A 61 -4.50 -1.57 25.04
N GLY A 62 -4.49 -2.81 25.54
CA GLY A 62 -4.37 -3.16 26.95
C GLY A 62 -5.59 -2.82 27.82
N LYS A 63 -6.68 -2.30 27.25
CA LYS A 63 -7.86 -1.84 28.03
C LYS A 63 -9.12 -2.66 27.78
N LYS A 64 -9.53 -2.83 26.52
CA LYS A 64 -10.77 -3.53 26.16
C LYS A 64 -10.81 -3.92 24.68
N ALA A 65 -11.62 -4.91 24.36
CA ALA A 65 -11.98 -5.22 22.98
C ALA A 65 -12.80 -4.09 22.35
N VAL A 66 -12.64 -3.90 21.04
CA VAL A 66 -13.34 -2.91 20.21
C VAL A 66 -14.17 -3.64 19.18
N ALA A 67 -15.45 -3.27 19.07
CA ALA A 67 -16.34 -3.83 18.05
C ALA A 67 -15.87 -3.42 16.64
N ILE A 68 -15.95 -4.37 15.71
CA ILE A 68 -15.61 -4.18 14.30
C ILE A 68 -16.73 -4.69 13.41
N ASP A 69 -16.78 -4.20 12.18
CA ASP A 69 -17.72 -4.69 11.18
C ASP A 69 -17.08 -5.74 10.26
N ASN A 70 -17.90 -6.32 9.38
CA ASN A 70 -17.46 -7.37 8.46
C ASN A 70 -16.34 -6.93 7.52
N GLU A 71 -16.32 -5.65 7.11
CA GLU A 71 -15.26 -5.12 6.25
C GLU A 71 -13.93 -5.11 6.99
N THR A 72 -13.92 -4.63 8.25
CA THR A 72 -12.71 -4.66 9.07
C THR A 72 -12.28 -6.09 9.38
N ALA A 73 -13.22 -6.99 9.71
CA ALA A 73 -12.90 -8.40 9.91
C ALA A 73 -12.29 -9.06 8.67
N ALA A 74 -12.77 -8.71 7.46
CA ALA A 74 -12.19 -9.19 6.22
C ALA A 74 -10.77 -8.64 5.98
N LEU A 75 -10.50 -7.38 6.32
CA LEU A 75 -9.16 -6.80 6.24
C LEU A 75 -8.19 -7.43 7.25
N LEU A 76 -8.65 -7.77 8.46
CA LEU A 76 -7.83 -8.51 9.43
C LEU A 76 -7.54 -9.94 8.95
N ALA A 77 -8.54 -10.63 8.37
CA ALA A 77 -8.35 -11.94 7.76
C ALA A 77 -7.38 -11.91 6.56
N TYR A 78 -7.39 -10.82 5.80
CA TYR A 78 -6.44 -10.59 4.72
C TYR A 78 -5.03 -10.33 5.28
N ALA A 79 -4.90 -9.49 6.30
CA ALA A 79 -3.64 -9.22 6.98
C ALA A 79 -3.02 -10.48 7.59
N GLU A 80 -3.83 -11.36 8.19
CA GLU A 80 -3.41 -12.67 8.67
C GLU A 80 -2.80 -13.51 7.53
N GLN A 81 -3.47 -13.58 6.37
CA GLN A 81 -2.93 -14.31 5.23
C GLN A 81 -1.59 -13.73 4.75
N ALA A 82 -1.51 -12.40 4.65
CA ALA A 82 -0.27 -11.70 4.30
C ALA A 82 0.86 -11.99 5.31
N TYR A 83 0.55 -12.02 6.60
CA TYR A 83 1.46 -12.40 7.65
C TYR A 83 1.96 -13.84 7.45
N GLN A 84 1.06 -14.80 7.19
CA GLN A 84 1.44 -16.21 7.00
C GLN A 84 2.32 -16.43 5.75
N ILE A 85 1.93 -15.92 4.58
CA ILE A 85 2.69 -16.12 3.32
C ILE A 85 4.06 -15.43 3.31
N SER A 86 4.25 -14.47 4.21
CA SER A 86 5.49 -13.71 4.35
C SER A 86 6.43 -14.27 5.42
N ASP A 87 6.05 -15.38 6.05
CA ASP A 87 6.73 -15.95 7.22
C ASP A 87 6.76 -14.98 8.41
N GLY A 88 5.67 -14.24 8.62
CA GLY A 88 5.51 -13.26 9.69
C GLY A 88 6.22 -11.92 9.44
N LEU A 89 6.64 -11.64 8.21
CA LEU A 89 7.31 -10.38 7.87
C LEU A 89 6.32 -9.24 7.59
N PHE A 90 5.18 -9.53 6.97
CA PHE A 90 4.10 -8.58 6.78
C PHE A 90 3.23 -8.56 8.04
N ASP A 91 3.65 -7.77 9.01
CA ASP A 91 2.99 -7.66 10.31
C ASP A 91 2.36 -6.27 10.46
N ILE A 92 1.02 -6.22 10.54
CA ILE A 92 0.30 -4.95 10.67
C ILE A 92 0.48 -4.28 12.03
N THR A 93 1.11 -4.94 13.01
CA THR A 93 1.42 -4.37 14.32
C THR A 93 2.70 -3.51 14.33
N THR A 94 3.45 -3.53 13.22
CA THR A 94 4.69 -2.74 13.05
C THR A 94 4.49 -1.23 13.07
N GLY A 95 3.24 -0.76 13.05
CA GLY A 95 2.91 0.67 13.12
C GLY A 95 3.64 1.39 14.26
N VAL A 96 3.82 0.75 15.42
CA VAL A 96 4.50 1.30 16.59
C VAL A 96 5.97 1.68 16.35
N LEU A 97 6.65 1.01 15.42
CA LEU A 97 8.09 1.22 15.16
C LEU A 97 8.39 2.61 14.59
N ARG A 98 7.39 3.29 14.00
CA ARG A 98 7.53 4.69 13.56
C ARG A 98 7.88 5.64 14.71
N ASN A 99 7.59 5.26 15.96
CA ASN A 99 7.90 6.07 17.13
C ASN A 99 9.39 5.98 17.51
N ALA A 100 10.06 4.87 17.16
CA ALA A 100 11.52 4.75 17.24
C ALA A 100 12.20 5.57 16.13
N TRP A 101 11.63 5.52 14.92
CA TRP A 101 12.20 6.15 13.73
C TRP A 101 11.58 7.52 13.45
N ASN A 102 12.20 8.58 13.97
CA ASN A 102 11.87 9.93 13.52
C ASN A 102 12.54 10.19 12.17
N PHE A 103 11.79 9.98 11.10
CA PHE A 103 12.32 10.12 9.75
C PHE A 103 12.71 11.56 9.34
N LYS A 104 12.44 12.55 10.19
CA LYS A 104 12.89 13.94 10.03
C LYS A 104 14.14 14.26 10.84
N SER A 105 14.52 13.38 11.76
CA SER A 105 15.74 13.51 12.56
C SER A 105 16.95 13.06 11.77
N LYS A 106 18.12 13.62 12.09
CA LYS A 106 19.43 13.15 11.60
C LYS A 106 20.07 12.10 12.53
N THR A 107 19.32 11.62 13.52
CA THR A 107 19.81 10.69 14.55
C THR A 107 19.25 9.30 14.33
N ILE A 108 20.13 8.31 14.33
CA ILE A 108 19.75 6.90 14.37
C ILE A 108 19.31 6.60 15.82
N PRO A 109 18.14 6.00 16.07
CA PRO A 109 17.76 5.56 17.41
C PRO A 109 18.75 4.52 17.92
N ASN A 110 19.01 4.50 19.23
CA ASN A 110 19.82 3.44 19.81
C ASN A 110 19.01 2.12 19.87
N ASP A 111 19.73 0.99 19.98
CA ASP A 111 19.11 -0.34 19.97
C ASP A 111 18.09 -0.52 21.12
N GLU A 112 18.37 0.04 22.30
CA GLU A 112 17.44 0.01 23.44
C GLU A 112 16.08 0.65 23.10
N THR A 113 16.09 1.79 22.40
CA THR A 113 14.85 2.46 21.96
C THR A 113 14.12 1.60 20.94
N ILE A 114 14.83 0.98 19.99
CA ILE A 114 14.21 0.11 18.99
C ILE A 114 13.56 -1.10 19.67
N LEU A 115 14.27 -1.76 20.58
CA LEU A 115 13.79 -2.94 21.31
C LEU A 115 12.53 -2.64 22.13
N GLN A 116 12.44 -1.47 22.77
CA GLN A 116 11.23 -1.06 23.50
C GLN A 116 9.98 -1.01 22.63
N TRP A 117 10.11 -0.55 21.38
CA TRP A 117 8.99 -0.54 20.43
C TRP A 117 8.77 -1.90 19.79
N LEU A 118 9.83 -2.69 19.60
CA LEU A 118 9.76 -4.03 19.06
C LEU A 118 8.98 -5.00 19.96
N ASP A 119 9.05 -4.83 21.29
CA ASP A 119 8.28 -5.62 22.26
C ASP A 119 6.75 -5.50 22.08
N LEU A 120 6.30 -4.42 21.43
CA LEU A 120 4.90 -4.16 21.10
C LEU A 120 4.50 -4.68 19.71
N VAL A 121 5.43 -5.24 18.94
CA VAL A 121 5.18 -5.87 17.64
C VAL A 121 4.94 -7.37 17.83
N GLY A 122 3.90 -7.88 17.21
CA GLY A 122 3.53 -9.29 17.23
C GLY A 122 2.08 -9.51 16.86
N TRP A 123 1.80 -9.72 15.57
CA TRP A 123 0.44 -10.02 15.10
C TRP A 123 -0.20 -11.23 15.79
N GLN A 124 0.62 -12.24 16.14
CA GLN A 124 0.18 -13.42 16.88
C GLN A 124 -0.38 -13.14 18.28
N ASP A 125 -0.07 -11.98 18.86
CA ASP A 125 -0.62 -11.55 20.16
C ASP A 125 -2.00 -10.90 20.00
N VAL A 126 -2.41 -10.52 18.79
CA VAL A 126 -3.69 -9.86 18.55
C VAL A 126 -4.83 -10.87 18.64
N GLU A 127 -5.79 -10.60 19.52
CA GLU A 127 -7.00 -11.41 19.65
C GLU A 127 -8.11 -10.79 18.81
N TRP A 128 -8.61 -11.49 17.79
CA TRP A 128 -9.71 -10.98 16.98
C TRP A 128 -10.67 -12.08 16.54
N GLN A 129 -11.93 -11.66 16.34
CA GLN A 129 -13.02 -12.47 15.81
C GLN A 129 -13.85 -11.60 14.86
N GLN A 130 -14.89 -12.18 14.22
CA GLN A 130 -15.70 -11.45 13.23
C GLN A 130 -16.30 -10.12 13.73
N SER A 131 -16.58 -9.98 15.03
CA SER A 131 -17.29 -8.82 15.59
C SER A 131 -16.45 -7.92 16.49
N GLN A 132 -15.23 -8.33 16.89
CA GLN A 132 -14.38 -7.52 17.77
C GLN A 132 -12.89 -7.86 17.63
N ILE A 133 -12.05 -6.92 18.04
CA ILE A 133 -10.59 -7.04 18.13
C ILE A 133 -10.10 -6.53 19.49
N TYR A 134 -9.09 -7.16 20.05
CA TYR A 134 -8.41 -6.78 21.27
C TYR A 134 -6.89 -6.85 21.09
N LEU A 135 -6.21 -5.77 21.44
CA LEU A 135 -4.75 -5.70 21.50
C LEU A 135 -4.33 -5.86 22.97
N PRO A 136 -3.72 -6.96 23.40
CA PRO A 136 -3.51 -7.24 24.82
C PRO A 136 -2.43 -6.38 25.48
N LYS A 137 -1.43 -5.93 24.71
CA LYS A 137 -0.31 -5.12 25.22
C LYS A 137 -0.68 -3.64 25.21
N ALA A 138 -0.52 -2.96 26.34
CA ALA A 138 -0.71 -1.51 26.41
C ALA A 138 0.32 -0.80 25.51
N GLY A 139 -0.16 0.07 24.62
CA GLY A 139 0.69 0.77 23.64
C GLY A 139 0.90 0.02 22.33
N MET A 140 0.42 -1.22 22.20
CA MET A 140 0.36 -1.93 20.93
C MET A 140 -0.55 -1.20 19.95
N GLU A 141 -0.23 -1.28 18.67
CA GLU A 141 -1.02 -0.69 17.61
C GLU A 141 -1.12 -1.64 16.43
N ILE A 142 -2.18 -1.51 15.64
CA ILE A 142 -2.24 -2.02 14.28
C ILE A 142 -2.23 -0.85 13.30
N ASP A 143 -1.79 -1.09 12.08
CA ASP A 143 -1.75 -0.12 10.99
C ASP A 143 -2.06 -0.79 9.64
N PHE A 144 -3.02 -0.22 8.91
CA PHE A 144 -3.40 -0.69 7.57
C PHE A 144 -2.71 0.09 6.45
N GLY A 145 -1.68 0.88 6.75
CA GLY A 145 -0.96 1.73 5.79
C GLY A 145 -0.35 0.99 4.59
N GLY A 146 -0.13 -0.32 4.67
CA GLY A 146 0.31 -1.19 3.57
C GLY A 146 -0.78 -2.04 2.91
N ILE A 147 -2.07 -1.75 3.18
CA ILE A 147 -3.23 -2.49 2.64
C ILE A 147 -4.30 -1.55 2.10
N VAL A 148 -4.70 -0.55 2.91
CA VAL A 148 -5.99 0.16 2.70
C VAL A 148 -6.02 1.00 1.44
N LYS A 149 -4.87 1.48 0.95
CA LYS A 149 -4.85 2.34 -0.23
C LYS A 149 -5.13 1.54 -1.50
N GLU A 150 -4.49 0.40 -1.61
CA GLU A 150 -4.65 -0.56 -2.69
C GLU A 150 -6.04 -1.21 -2.61
N TYR A 151 -6.51 -1.52 -1.40
CA TYR A 151 -7.90 -1.94 -1.16
C TYR A 151 -8.91 -0.88 -1.63
N ALA A 152 -8.64 0.41 -1.40
CA ALA A 152 -9.50 1.49 -1.89
C ALA A 152 -9.50 1.56 -3.42
N SER A 153 -8.37 1.29 -4.08
CA SER A 153 -8.29 1.17 -5.54
C SER A 153 -9.23 0.05 -6.04
N ASP A 154 -9.16 -1.13 -5.41
CA ASP A 154 -10.03 -2.27 -5.72
C ASP A 154 -11.52 -1.95 -5.50
N ALA A 155 -11.86 -1.30 -4.38
CA ALA A 155 -13.22 -0.89 -4.04
C ALA A 155 -13.78 0.11 -5.07
N VAL A 156 -12.97 1.09 -5.49
CA VAL A 156 -13.36 2.06 -6.51
C VAL A 156 -13.60 1.38 -7.85
N VAL A 157 -12.73 0.45 -8.28
CA VAL A 157 -12.95 -0.29 -9.53
C VAL A 157 -14.26 -1.09 -9.47
N ALA A 158 -14.54 -1.78 -8.36
CA ALA A 158 -15.79 -2.49 -8.17
C ALA A 158 -17.00 -1.55 -8.25
N LEU A 159 -16.92 -0.37 -7.61
CA LEU A 159 -17.96 0.65 -7.64
C LEU A 159 -18.19 1.21 -9.05
N LEU A 160 -17.12 1.50 -9.80
CA LEU A 160 -17.24 1.99 -11.18
C LEU A 160 -17.91 0.94 -12.08
N LYS A 161 -17.59 -0.36 -11.90
CA LYS A 161 -18.27 -1.45 -12.60
C LYS A 161 -19.77 -1.52 -12.26
N GLN A 162 -20.17 -1.27 -11.01
CA GLN A 162 -21.59 -1.17 -10.64
C GLN A 162 -22.30 -0.02 -11.37
N HIS A 163 -21.60 1.08 -11.65
CA HIS A 163 -22.05 2.18 -12.51
C HIS A 163 -22.02 1.87 -14.01
N GLN A 164 -21.79 0.62 -14.41
CA GLN A 164 -21.66 0.18 -15.81
C GLN A 164 -20.48 0.83 -16.56
N ILE A 165 -19.47 1.31 -15.83
CA ILE A 165 -18.22 1.77 -16.42
C ILE A 165 -17.32 0.56 -16.65
N GLN A 166 -17.01 0.30 -17.92
CA GLN A 166 -16.26 -0.89 -18.34
C GLN A 166 -14.83 -0.59 -18.81
N PHE A 167 -14.50 0.68 -19.03
CA PHE A 167 -13.22 1.10 -19.60
C PHE A 167 -12.65 2.24 -18.77
N GLY A 168 -11.46 2.06 -18.23
CA GLY A 168 -10.88 3.04 -17.33
C GLY A 168 -9.78 2.49 -16.45
N LEU A 169 -9.27 3.38 -15.61
CA LEU A 169 -8.10 3.23 -14.77
C LEU A 169 -8.34 4.09 -13.52
N VAL A 170 -7.96 3.55 -12.38
CA VAL A 170 -7.94 4.21 -11.07
C VAL A 170 -6.47 4.32 -10.65
N ASP A 171 -6.05 5.52 -10.26
CA ASP A 171 -4.71 5.78 -9.73
C ASP A 171 -4.85 6.33 -8.31
N MET A 172 -4.39 5.54 -7.33
CA MET A 172 -4.35 5.89 -5.92
C MET A 172 -2.92 6.26 -5.51
N GLY A 173 -2.35 7.30 -6.12
CA GLY A 173 -1.03 7.81 -5.75
C GLY A 173 0.11 6.89 -6.17
N GLY A 174 0.01 6.35 -7.39
CA GLY A 174 0.95 5.39 -7.98
C GLY A 174 0.46 3.95 -7.96
N ASP A 175 -0.54 3.63 -7.14
CA ASP A 175 -1.17 2.31 -7.09
C ASP A 175 -2.34 2.27 -8.07
N ILE A 176 -2.12 1.56 -9.17
CA ILE A 176 -2.96 1.56 -10.36
C ILE A 176 -3.90 0.36 -10.35
N HIS A 177 -5.16 0.54 -10.73
CA HIS A 177 -6.07 -0.56 -11.07
C HIS A 177 -6.89 -0.24 -12.32
N VAL A 178 -6.76 -1.09 -13.33
CA VAL A 178 -7.50 -0.99 -14.59
C VAL A 178 -8.93 -1.52 -14.41
N VAL A 179 -9.92 -0.65 -14.60
CA VAL A 179 -11.35 -1.03 -14.67
C VAL A 179 -11.59 -1.92 -15.89
N GLY A 180 -10.97 -1.56 -17.01
CA GLY A 180 -10.90 -2.30 -18.26
C GLY A 180 -10.07 -1.52 -19.31
N PRO A 181 -9.78 -2.12 -20.47
CA PRO A 181 -8.90 -1.53 -21.48
C PRO A 181 -9.49 -0.25 -22.08
N HIS A 182 -8.83 0.35 -23.07
CA HIS A 182 -9.47 1.36 -23.90
C HIS A 182 -10.64 0.74 -24.70
N PRO A 183 -11.64 1.53 -25.16
CA PRO A 183 -12.79 1.01 -25.91
C PRO A 183 -12.46 0.27 -27.20
N ASN A 184 -11.28 0.52 -27.77
CA ASN A 184 -10.75 -0.20 -28.94
C ASN A 184 -10.01 -1.50 -28.58
N GLY A 185 -9.92 -1.86 -27.30
CA GLY A 185 -9.20 -3.03 -26.81
C GLY A 185 -7.73 -2.77 -26.43
N ASP A 186 -7.20 -1.57 -26.70
CA ASP A 186 -5.81 -1.25 -26.39
C ASP A 186 -5.56 -1.21 -24.88
N ALA A 187 -4.35 -1.61 -24.51
CA ALA A 187 -3.88 -1.56 -23.13
C ALA A 187 -3.57 -0.13 -22.67
N TRP A 188 -3.75 0.13 -21.38
CA TRP A 188 -3.20 1.31 -20.73
C TRP A 188 -1.69 1.14 -20.56
N LEU A 189 -0.91 2.12 -21.00
CA LEU A 189 0.54 2.09 -20.80
C LEU A 189 0.90 2.68 -19.44
N VAL A 190 1.21 1.83 -18.47
CA VAL A 190 1.52 2.24 -17.09
C VAL A 190 3.03 2.28 -16.89
N GLY A 191 3.57 3.45 -16.56
CA GLY A 191 5.01 3.63 -16.32
C GLY A 191 5.41 3.27 -14.89
N VAL A 192 6.42 2.42 -14.74
CA VAL A 192 7.08 2.16 -13.45
C VAL A 192 8.17 3.21 -13.23
N GLN A 193 8.05 4.00 -12.17
CA GLN A 193 8.97 5.10 -11.89
C GLN A 193 10.39 4.57 -11.57
N ASN A 194 11.41 5.30 -12.02
CA ASN A 194 12.78 5.07 -11.59
C ASN A 194 12.99 5.62 -10.16
N PRO A 195 13.33 4.79 -9.14
CA PRO A 195 13.58 5.28 -7.79
C PRO A 195 14.80 6.22 -7.69
N ALA A 196 15.72 6.19 -8.67
CA ALA A 196 16.85 7.10 -8.73
C ALA A 196 16.51 8.45 -9.39
N SER A 197 15.30 8.63 -9.94
CA SER A 197 14.92 9.91 -10.54
C SER A 197 14.78 11.00 -9.49
N ASN A 198 15.45 12.13 -9.70
CA ASN A 198 15.36 13.25 -8.78
C ASN A 198 14.07 14.02 -9.03
N ALA A 199 13.47 14.59 -7.98
CA ALA A 199 12.30 15.49 -8.11
C ALA A 199 12.58 16.77 -8.94
N LYS A 200 13.85 17.01 -9.32
CA LYS A 200 14.28 18.10 -10.21
C LYS A 200 14.38 17.68 -11.69
N ASP A 201 14.24 16.40 -12.00
CA ASP A 201 14.22 15.92 -13.36
C ASP A 201 12.85 16.25 -13.96
N ASN A 202 12.82 17.17 -14.93
CA ASN A 202 11.58 17.64 -15.55
C ASN A 202 10.86 16.57 -16.41
N ASN A 203 11.48 15.39 -16.60
CA ASN A 203 10.88 14.25 -17.29
C ASN A 203 11.59 12.93 -16.92
N PRO A 204 11.33 12.35 -15.74
CA PRO A 204 11.98 11.12 -15.34
C PRO A 204 11.49 9.97 -16.23
N SER A 205 12.40 9.36 -16.99
CA SER A 205 12.05 8.21 -17.82
C SER A 205 11.70 7.01 -16.93
N PRO A 206 10.56 6.32 -17.19
CA PRO A 206 10.19 5.14 -16.42
C PRO A 206 11.20 4.01 -16.67
N VAL A 207 11.44 3.17 -15.66
CA VAL A 207 12.31 1.98 -15.80
C VAL A 207 11.64 0.87 -16.62
N ALA A 208 10.30 0.88 -16.68
CA ALA A 208 9.51 -0.02 -17.50
C ALA A 208 8.17 0.64 -17.84
N ASN A 209 7.59 0.28 -18.99
CA ASN A 209 6.20 0.57 -19.30
C ASN A 209 5.45 -0.74 -19.43
N ILE A 210 4.39 -0.92 -18.64
CA ILE A 210 3.62 -2.15 -18.58
C ILE A 210 2.28 -1.91 -19.29
N PRO A 211 2.01 -2.58 -20.42
CA PRO A 211 0.71 -2.52 -21.08
C PRO A 211 -0.31 -3.34 -20.29
N MET A 212 -1.27 -2.68 -19.63
CA MET A 212 -2.28 -3.31 -18.79
C MET A 212 -3.69 -3.21 -19.39
N THR A 213 -4.38 -4.35 -19.50
CA THR A 213 -5.80 -4.40 -19.89
C THR A 213 -6.73 -4.69 -18.71
N HIS A 214 -6.19 -5.18 -17.59
CA HIS A 214 -6.91 -5.57 -16.39
C HIS A 214 -5.97 -5.62 -15.18
N GLY A 215 -6.55 -5.79 -13.98
CA GLY A 215 -5.83 -5.97 -12.73
C GLY A 215 -5.23 -4.68 -12.18
N GLY A 216 -4.44 -4.84 -11.12
CA GLY A 216 -3.77 -3.76 -10.41
C GLY A 216 -2.25 -3.89 -10.40
N LEU A 217 -1.56 -2.76 -10.51
CA LEU A 217 -0.12 -2.60 -10.35
C LEU A 217 0.13 -1.68 -9.17
N ALA A 218 0.80 -2.18 -8.14
CA ALA A 218 1.14 -1.40 -6.96
C ALA A 218 2.63 -1.51 -6.66
N SER A 219 3.17 -0.48 -6.01
CA SER A 219 4.61 -0.35 -5.80
C SER A 219 4.97 -0.06 -4.35
N SER A 220 5.96 -0.78 -3.84
CA SER A 220 6.61 -0.51 -2.56
C SER A 220 8.04 -0.07 -2.82
N GLY A 221 8.43 1.12 -2.38
CA GLY A 221 9.76 1.62 -2.69
C GLY A 221 10.09 2.98 -2.10
N ASP A 222 11.38 3.25 -2.05
CA ASP A 222 12.00 4.41 -1.43
C ASP A 222 12.05 5.62 -2.36
N TYR A 223 11.03 5.84 -3.19
CA TYR A 223 11.06 6.90 -4.21
C TYR A 223 11.27 8.30 -3.59
N GLN A 224 10.52 8.62 -2.54
CA GLN A 224 10.53 9.93 -1.88
C GLN A 224 10.54 9.86 -0.35
N ARG A 225 10.69 8.66 0.22
CA ARG A 225 10.55 8.39 1.67
C ARG A 225 11.75 7.71 2.31
N TYR A 226 12.93 7.73 1.67
CA TYR A 226 14.18 7.33 2.34
C TYR A 226 14.78 8.47 3.13
N ILE A 227 15.68 8.12 4.05
CA ILE A 227 16.59 9.08 4.67
C ILE A 227 18.00 8.66 4.40
N GLU A 228 18.83 9.64 4.09
CA GLU A 228 20.26 9.49 4.15
C GLU A 228 20.79 9.92 5.53
N LEU A 229 21.23 8.95 6.34
CA LEU A 229 21.87 9.20 7.63
C LEU A 229 23.30 8.68 7.57
N GLN A 230 24.26 9.55 7.89
CA GLN A 230 25.69 9.22 7.89
C GLN A 230 26.17 8.59 6.56
N GLY A 231 25.63 9.04 5.42
CA GLY A 231 25.98 8.54 4.09
C GLY A 231 25.33 7.20 3.70
N LYS A 232 24.42 6.66 4.53
CA LYS A 232 23.65 5.45 4.22
C LYS A 232 22.17 5.78 4.03
N LYS A 233 21.56 5.24 2.97
CA LYS A 233 20.11 5.33 2.70
C LYS A 233 19.35 4.28 3.51
N TYR A 234 18.27 4.69 4.15
CA TYR A 234 17.38 3.85 4.95
C TYR A 234 15.98 3.85 4.35
N SER A 235 15.41 2.65 4.19
CA SER A 235 14.04 2.47 3.74
C SER A 235 13.03 2.95 4.78
N HIS A 236 11.83 3.29 4.32
CA HIS A 236 10.68 3.51 5.18
C HIS A 236 9.99 2.20 5.60
N VAL A 237 10.28 1.09 4.93
CA VAL A 237 9.80 -0.25 5.30
C VAL A 237 10.69 -0.78 6.42
N LEU A 238 10.08 -1.12 7.56
CA LEU A 238 10.77 -1.59 8.75
C LEU A 238 10.56 -3.10 8.90
N ASN A 239 11.65 -3.83 9.17
CA ASN A 239 11.60 -5.26 9.41
C ASN A 239 10.98 -5.53 10.80
N PRO A 240 9.88 -6.29 10.91
CA PRO A 240 9.21 -6.54 12.20
C PRO A 240 10.03 -7.35 13.19
N ARG A 241 11.07 -8.07 12.73
CA ARG A 241 11.90 -8.92 13.59
C ARG A 241 13.06 -8.17 14.22
N THR A 242 13.52 -7.09 13.59
CA THR A 242 14.69 -6.33 14.04
C THR A 242 14.34 -4.90 14.43
N GLY A 243 13.22 -4.36 13.94
CA GLY A 243 12.87 -2.96 14.08
C GLY A 243 13.67 -2.02 13.18
N TRP A 244 14.58 -2.54 12.36
CA TRP A 244 15.43 -1.75 11.46
C TRP A 244 14.83 -1.64 10.04
N PRO A 245 15.10 -0.54 9.33
CA PRO A 245 14.83 -0.43 7.89
C PRO A 245 15.42 -1.59 7.10
N VAL A 246 14.62 -2.10 6.16
CA VAL A 246 15.08 -3.10 5.19
C VAL A 246 16.09 -2.51 4.21
N SER A 247 16.83 -3.38 3.53
CA SER A 247 17.90 -3.02 2.61
C SER A 247 17.92 -3.89 1.35
N GLY A 248 18.83 -3.58 0.41
CA GLY A 248 19.01 -4.34 -0.83
C GLY A 248 18.15 -3.86 -1.99
N LEU A 249 16.84 -3.69 -1.78
CA LEU A 249 15.91 -3.22 -2.82
C LEU A 249 15.60 -1.72 -2.66
N ALA A 250 15.52 -1.00 -3.78
CA ALA A 250 15.11 0.40 -3.83
C ALA A 250 13.61 0.53 -4.11
N ALA A 251 13.07 -0.33 -4.97
CA ALA A 251 11.65 -0.36 -5.32
C ALA A 251 11.25 -1.70 -5.90
N VAL A 252 10.00 -2.09 -5.67
CA VAL A 252 9.35 -3.26 -6.24
C VAL A 252 7.95 -2.86 -6.69
N SER A 253 7.62 -3.15 -7.94
CA SER A 253 6.28 -3.01 -8.52
C SER A 253 5.78 -4.39 -8.93
N VAL A 254 4.59 -4.76 -8.49
CA VAL A 254 3.97 -6.07 -8.80
C VAL A 254 2.65 -5.84 -9.50
N TRP A 255 2.37 -6.63 -10.54
CA TRP A 255 1.08 -6.68 -11.21
C TRP A 255 0.33 -7.94 -10.80
N SER A 256 -0.94 -7.78 -10.43
CA SER A 256 -1.83 -8.83 -9.98
C SER A 256 -3.28 -8.54 -10.40
N GLU A 257 -4.19 -9.50 -10.25
CA GLU A 257 -5.63 -9.29 -10.46
C GLU A 257 -6.24 -8.24 -9.53
N GLN A 258 -5.68 -8.08 -8.33
CA GLN A 258 -6.12 -7.10 -7.34
C GLN A 258 -4.96 -6.21 -6.94
N CYS A 259 -5.23 -4.91 -6.80
CA CYS A 259 -4.25 -3.93 -6.38
C CYS A 259 -3.77 -4.24 -4.96
N VAL A 260 -4.66 -4.65 -4.05
CA VAL A 260 -4.28 -4.99 -2.67
C VAL A 260 -3.25 -6.13 -2.61
N MET A 261 -3.42 -7.14 -3.47
CA MET A 261 -2.49 -8.25 -3.60
C MET A 261 -1.15 -7.76 -4.17
N ALA A 262 -1.17 -6.97 -5.24
CA ALA A 262 0.04 -6.36 -5.80
C ALA A 262 0.85 -5.59 -4.73
N GLY A 263 0.21 -4.71 -3.95
CA GLY A 263 0.91 -3.89 -2.95
C GLY A 263 1.44 -4.71 -1.78
N THR A 264 0.70 -5.74 -1.38
CA THR A 264 1.12 -6.68 -0.34
C THR A 264 2.34 -7.48 -0.79
N LEU A 265 2.33 -8.04 -2.00
CA LEU A 265 3.46 -8.79 -2.55
C LEU A 265 4.69 -7.88 -2.73
N ALA A 266 4.52 -6.65 -3.21
CA ALA A 266 5.60 -5.68 -3.32
C ALA A 266 6.25 -5.39 -1.95
N THR A 267 5.43 -5.20 -0.92
CA THR A 267 5.92 -4.94 0.45
C THR A 267 6.60 -6.16 1.06
N ILE A 268 6.04 -7.37 0.90
CA ILE A 268 6.69 -8.62 1.35
C ILE A 268 8.04 -8.81 0.67
N THR A 269 8.14 -8.49 -0.63
CA THR A 269 9.39 -8.57 -1.38
C THR A 269 10.45 -7.66 -0.78
N MET A 270 10.09 -6.41 -0.46
CA MET A 270 10.99 -5.49 0.25
C MET A 270 11.43 -6.05 1.61
N LEU A 271 10.50 -6.64 2.37
CA LEU A 271 10.76 -7.24 3.68
C LEU A 271 11.64 -8.50 3.62
N LYS A 272 11.58 -9.26 2.52
CA LYS A 272 12.41 -10.44 2.27
C LYS A 272 13.82 -10.09 1.77
N GLU A 273 14.12 -8.81 1.54
CA GLU A 273 15.43 -8.27 1.14
C GLU A 273 16.05 -9.06 -0.04
N GLU A 274 17.22 -9.68 0.14
CA GLU A 274 17.93 -10.43 -0.90
C GLU A 274 17.12 -11.60 -1.47
N ALA A 275 16.25 -12.22 -0.65
CA ALA A 275 15.40 -13.33 -1.07
C ALA A 275 14.07 -12.89 -1.71
N GLY A 276 13.77 -11.59 -1.69
CA GLY A 276 12.48 -11.08 -2.17
C GLY A 276 12.23 -11.37 -3.65
N VAL A 277 13.23 -11.12 -4.49
CA VAL A 277 13.08 -11.30 -5.95
C VAL A 277 12.90 -12.77 -6.33
N SER A 278 13.66 -13.69 -5.71
CA SER A 278 13.47 -15.13 -5.95
C SER A 278 12.10 -15.59 -5.48
N TRP A 279 11.62 -15.08 -4.35
CA TRP A 279 10.27 -15.37 -3.86
C TRP A 279 9.17 -14.91 -4.82
N LEU A 280 9.27 -13.73 -5.43
CA LEU A 280 8.32 -13.29 -6.47
C LEU A 280 8.37 -14.18 -7.72
N GLN A 281 9.56 -14.62 -8.12
CA GLN A 281 9.73 -15.52 -9.27
C GLN A 281 9.04 -16.88 -9.02
N GLU A 282 9.14 -17.41 -7.80
CA GLU A 282 8.45 -18.65 -7.40
C GLU A 282 6.92 -18.51 -7.43
N LEU A 283 6.40 -17.33 -7.10
CA LEU A 283 4.96 -17.02 -7.19
C LEU A 283 4.47 -16.82 -8.63
N ALA A 284 5.38 -16.75 -9.61
CA ALA A 284 5.07 -16.56 -11.03
C ALA A 284 4.17 -15.34 -11.31
N VAL A 285 4.31 -14.27 -10.51
CA VAL A 285 3.58 -13.00 -10.70
C VAL A 285 4.42 -12.04 -11.54
N PRO A 286 3.81 -11.20 -12.39
CA PRO A 286 4.58 -10.19 -13.12
C PRO A 286 5.09 -9.08 -12.19
N PHE A 287 6.36 -8.70 -12.33
CA PHE A 287 6.99 -7.68 -11.48
C PHE A 287 8.14 -6.92 -12.15
N VAL A 288 8.45 -5.75 -11.59
CA VAL A 288 9.67 -4.98 -11.84
C VAL A 288 10.28 -4.60 -10.50
N ALA A 289 11.49 -5.04 -10.23
CA ALA A 289 12.26 -4.72 -9.04
C ALA A 289 13.54 -3.95 -9.42
N VAL A 290 13.89 -2.95 -8.62
CA VAL A 290 15.11 -2.15 -8.77
C VAL A 290 15.87 -2.20 -7.47
N ASP A 291 17.15 -2.56 -7.52
CA ASP A 291 18.01 -2.58 -6.34
C ASP A 291 18.65 -1.21 -6.03
N LEU A 292 19.34 -1.12 -4.90
CA LEU A 292 20.02 0.12 -4.48
C LEU A 292 21.17 0.55 -5.41
N GLN A 293 21.64 -0.32 -6.31
CA GLN A 293 22.63 -0.01 -7.34
C GLN A 293 21.96 0.38 -8.68
N GLY A 294 20.63 0.39 -8.75
CA GLY A 294 19.87 0.69 -9.95
C GLY A 294 19.78 -0.47 -10.95
N ARG A 295 20.19 -1.69 -10.56
CA ARG A 295 20.00 -2.88 -11.40
C ARG A 295 18.53 -3.28 -11.38
N ILE A 296 18.01 -3.62 -12.56
CA ILE A 296 16.60 -3.95 -12.77
C ILE A 296 16.48 -5.47 -12.91
N ASN A 297 15.59 -6.08 -12.11
CA ASN A 297 15.12 -7.45 -12.29
C ASN A 297 13.62 -7.41 -12.62
N ARG A 298 13.19 -8.15 -13.62
CA ARG A 298 11.78 -8.14 -14.05
C ARG A 298 11.34 -9.46 -14.64
N ALA A 299 10.07 -9.77 -14.44
CA ALA A 299 9.33 -10.79 -15.18
C ALA A 299 8.01 -10.12 -15.55
N VAL A 300 7.87 -9.62 -16.79
CA VAL A 300 6.68 -8.92 -17.29
C VAL A 300 6.36 -9.36 -18.72
#